data_AF-A0A382RLE0-F1
#
_entry.id   AF-A0A382RLE0-F1
#
_cell.length_a   1.000
_cell.length_b   1.000
_cell.length_c   1.000
_cell.angle_alpha   90.00
_cell.angle_beta   90.00
_cell.angle_gamma   90.00
#
_symmetry.space_group_name_H-M   'P 1'
#
loop_
_entity.id
_entity.type
_entity.pdbx_description
1 polymer ?
#
loop_
_entity_poly.entity_id
_entity_poly.type
_entity_poly.pdbx_seq_one_letter_code
_entity_poly.pdbx_strand_id
1 'polypeptide(L)' 'MKILVTGGLGFIGSNFILKLLQKENDFEIINVDAKLFGSNL' A
#
# COMPACT_ATOMS: atom_id res chain seq x y z
N MET A 1 -0.28 2.05 -14.40
CA MET A 1 1.03 1.40 -14.09
C MET A 1 0.81 0.41 -12.95
N LYS A 2 1.44 -0.78 -12.99
CA LYS A 2 1.28 -1.80 -11.94
C LYS A 2 2.38 -1.67 -10.88
N ILE A 3 2.00 -1.66 -9.60
CA ILE A 3 2.91 -1.48 -8.46
C ILE A 3 2.68 -2.61 -7.45
N LEU A 4 3.76 -3.31 -7.11
CA LEU A 4 3.79 -4.25 -6.00
C LEU A 4 4.31 -3.52 -4.75
N VAL A 5 3.51 -3.49 -3.69
CA VAL A 5 3.89 -2.93 -2.39
C VAL A 5 4.03 -4.06 -1.39
N THR A 6 5.20 -4.18 -0.76
CA THR A 6 5.39 -5.11 0.36
C THR A 6 5.28 -4.36 1.69
N GLY A 7 4.55 -4.90 2.67
CA GLY A 7 4.39 -4.22 3.96
C GLY A 7 3.41 -3.04 3.92
N GLY A 8 2.45 -3.05 2.99
CA GLY A 8 1.50 -1.96 2.75
C GLY A 8 0.45 -1.76 3.84
N LEU A 9 0.37 -2.63 4.84
CA LEU A 9 -0.48 -2.43 6.03
C LEU A 9 0.27 -1.73 7.17
N GLY A 10 1.59 -1.56 7.07
CA GLY A 10 2.34 -0.78 8.06
C GLY A 10 2.06 0.73 7.95
N PHE A 11 2.53 1.51 8.93
CA PHE A 11 2.31 2.97 8.97
C PHE A 11 2.70 3.69 7.67
N ILE A 12 3.91 3.45 7.15
CA ILE A 12 4.41 4.10 5.93
C ILE A 12 3.74 3.49 4.69
N GLY A 13 3.65 2.16 4.63
CA GLY A 13 3.11 1.45 3.47
C GLY A 13 1.65 1.82 3.18
N SER A 14 0.83 1.91 4.22
CA SER A 14 -0.59 2.27 4.08
C SER A 14 -0.77 3.70 3.57
N ASN A 15 -0.03 4.67 4.14
CA ASN A 15 -0.05 6.06 3.67
C ASN A 15 0.51 6.20 2.24
N PHE A 16 1.51 5.42 1.87
CA PHE A 16 2.03 5.38 0.50
C PHE A 16 0.96 4.91 -0.49
N ILE A 17 0.27 3.81 -0.19
CA ILE A 17 -0.83 3.29 -1.02
C ILE A 17 -1.95 4.34 -1.14
N LEU A 18 -2.40 4.92 -0.03
CA LEU A 18 -3.43 5.96 -0.03
C LEU A 18 -3.04 7.15 -0.89
N LYS A 19 -1.80 7.63 -0.78
CA LYS A 19 -1.29 8.75 -1.58
C LYS A 19 -1.21 8.43 -3.07
N LEU A 20 -0.98 7.17 -3.44
CA LEU A 20 -1.00 6.75 -4.85
C LEU A 20 -2.43 6.67 -5.39
N LEU A 21 -3.36 6.10 -4.61
CA LEU A 21 -4.77 5.97 -5.02
C LEU A 21 -5.49 7.32 -5.10
N GLN A 22 -5.05 8.32 -4.32
CA GLN A 22 -5.61 9.68 -4.37
C GLN A 22 -5.13 10.50 -5.58
N LYS A 23 -4.06 10.09 -6.26
CA LYS A 23 -3.65 10.75 -7.50
C LYS A 23 -4.59 10.32 -8.62
N GLU A 24 -4.92 11.24 -9.53
CA GLU A 24 -5.66 10.93 -10.78
C GLU A 24 -4.78 10.13 -11.79
N ASN A 25 -4.09 9.11 -11.29
CA ASN A 25 -3.29 8.18 -12.07
C ASN A 25 -3.92 6.80 -11.94
N ASP A 26 -4.03 6.08 -13.06
CA ASP A 26 -4.46 4.69 -13.08
C ASP A 26 -3.34 3.76 -12.57
N PHE A 27 -3.11 3.78 -11.26
CA PHE A 27 -2.25 2.81 -10.57
C PHE A 27 -3.05 1.56 -10.21
N GLU A 28 -2.55 0.41 -10.64
CA GLU A 28 -3.01 -0.89 -10.17
C GLU A 28 -2.02 -1.36 -9.09
N ILE A 29 -2.49 -1.47 -7.84
CA ILE A 29 -1.63 -1.76 -6.69
C ILE A 29 -1.95 -3.15 -6.16
N ILE A 30 -0.92 -3.99 -6.03
CA ILE A 30 -0.99 -5.25 -5.30
C ILE A 30 -0.19 -5.07 -4.01
N ASN A 31 -0.85 -5.18 -2.86
CA ASN A 31 -0.19 -5.16 -1.56
C ASN A 31 0.06 -6.59 -1.06
N VAL A 32 1.30 -6.93 -0.75
CA VAL A 32 1.70 -8.18 -0.10
C VAL A 32 2.20 -7.86 1.30
N ASP A 33 1.47 -8.29 2.32
CA ASP A 33 1.78 -7.96 3.71
C ASP A 33 1.74 -9.22 4.58
N ALA A 34 2.73 -9.36 5.46
CA ALA A 34 2.84 -10.49 6.38
C ALA A 34 1.95 -10.35 7.63
N LYS A 35 1.27 -9.21 7.82
CA LYS A 35 0.35 -8.91 8.91
C LYS A 35 0.96 -9.12 10.31
N LEU A 36 2.24 -8.76 10.44
CA LEU A 36 2.95 -8.82 11.71
C LEU A 36 2.50 -7.67 12.63
N PHE A 37 3.06 -7.62 13.84
CA PHE A 37 2.75 -6.56 14.79
C PHE A 37 3.00 -5.17 14.19
N GLY A 38 2.01 -4.28 14.28
CA GLY A 38 2.05 -2.94 13.70
C GLY A 38 1.40 -2.78 12.32
N SER A 39 0.81 -3.84 11.77
CA SER A 39 -0.09 -3.73 10.60
C SER A 39 -1.44 -3.15 10.99
N ASN A 40 -1.98 -2.25 10.17
CA ASN A 40 -3.30 -1.65 10.28
C ASN A 40 -4.31 -2.52 9.51
N LEU A 41 -5.18 -3.23 10.22
CA LEU A 41 -6.24 -4.09 9.66
C LEU A 41 -7.60 -3.44 9.81
#